data_AF-A0A3E0NXV0-F1
#
_entry.id   AF-A0A3E0NXV0-F1
#
_cell.length_a   1.000
_cell.length_b   1.000
_cell.length_c   1.000
_cell.angle_alpha   90.00
_cell.angle_beta   90.00
_cell.angle_gamma   90.00
#
_symmetry.space_group_name_H-M   'P 1'
#
loop_
_entity.id
_entity.type
_entity.pdbx_description
1 polymer ?
#
loop_
_entity_poly.entity_id
_entity_poly.type
_entity_poly.pdbx_seq_one_letter_code
_entity_poly.pdbx_strand_id
1 'polypeptide(L)'
;MPVTTTILLSASLLALPTAVTANTADAASDDHAAVRAAVLDYVEGIYEVTPERIERSVHPELAKVGWGRDAEGNYNESPMTQQQLVDLAGSYNKDGRIPADAPKEIEVYDVLDKTASVKLTAAWGIDYMHLVKLDGRWMIRNVIWQSHPPQE
;
A
#
# COMPACT_ATOMS: atom_id res chain seq x y z
N MET A 1 -80.79 -14.96 -23.74
CA MET A 1 -79.59 -15.80 -23.49
C MET A 1 -78.35 -14.93 -23.72
N PRO A 2 -77.26 -15.11 -22.96
CA PRO A 2 -76.58 -14.02 -22.26
C PRO A 2 -75.42 -13.35 -23.01
N VAL A 3 -75.01 -12.24 -22.40
CA VAL A 3 -73.99 -11.22 -22.71
C VAL A 3 -72.58 -11.81 -22.82
N THR A 4 -71.68 -11.18 -23.58
CA THR A 4 -70.24 -11.28 -23.27
C THR A 4 -69.54 -9.94 -23.46
N THR A 5 -69.33 -9.25 -22.34
CA THR A 5 -68.50 -8.05 -22.20
C THR A 5 -67.06 -8.50 -22.00
N THR A 6 -66.16 -8.12 -22.89
CA THR A 6 -64.72 -8.38 -22.76
C THR A 6 -64.10 -7.32 -21.84
N ILE A 7 -63.66 -7.73 -20.65
CA ILE A 7 -62.87 -6.89 -19.74
C ILE A 7 -61.38 -7.13 -20.06
N LEU A 8 -60.66 -6.07 -20.43
CA LEU A 8 -59.20 -6.06 -20.55
C LEU A 8 -58.60 -5.90 -19.14
N LEU A 9 -57.91 -6.94 -18.66
CA LEU A 9 -57.14 -6.88 -17.41
C LEU A 9 -55.74 -6.33 -17.71
N SER A 10 -55.47 -5.09 -17.28
CA SER A 10 -54.10 -4.55 -17.26
C SER A 10 -53.35 -5.15 -16.06
N ALA A 11 -52.33 -5.96 -16.35
CA ALA A 11 -51.42 -6.48 -15.34
C ALA A 11 -50.36 -5.42 -15.00
N SER A 12 -50.49 -4.78 -13.84
CA SER A 12 -49.46 -3.89 -13.30
C SER A 12 -48.29 -4.72 -12.75
N LEU A 13 -47.14 -4.64 -13.42
CA LEU A 13 -45.90 -5.32 -13.03
C LEU A 13 -45.25 -4.55 -11.86
N LEU A 14 -45.33 -5.07 -10.64
CA LEU A 14 -44.56 -4.54 -9.50
C LEU A 14 -43.07 -4.86 -9.71
N ALA A 15 -42.26 -3.83 -9.98
CA ALA A 15 -40.81 -3.94 -9.96
C ALA A 15 -40.33 -3.99 -8.50
N LEU A 16 -39.79 -5.13 -8.09
CA LEU A 16 -39.11 -5.30 -6.80
C LEU A 16 -37.73 -4.62 -6.86
N PRO A 17 -37.31 -3.86 -5.83
CA PRO A 17 -35.97 -3.31 -5.79
C PRO A 17 -34.98 -4.46 -5.53
N THR A 18 -34.11 -4.74 -6.51
CA THR A 18 -32.94 -5.60 -6.30
C THR A 18 -31.98 -4.87 -5.36
N ALA A 19 -31.92 -5.31 -4.10
CA ALA A 19 -30.90 -4.87 -3.18
C ALA A 19 -29.53 -5.30 -3.70
N VAL A 20 -28.71 -4.34 -4.14
CA VAL A 20 -27.29 -4.58 -4.43
C VAL A 20 -26.59 -4.71 -3.09
N THR A 21 -26.39 -5.94 -2.63
CA THR A 21 -25.46 -6.23 -1.55
C THR A 21 -24.04 -6.08 -2.10
N ALA A 22 -23.39 -4.96 -1.78
CA ALA A 22 -21.97 -4.77 -2.05
C ALA A 22 -21.17 -5.84 -1.27
N ASN A 23 -20.37 -6.62 -1.99
CA ASN A 23 -19.62 -7.74 -1.42
C ASN A 23 -18.39 -7.20 -0.66
N THR A 24 -18.53 -6.98 0.65
CA THR A 24 -17.49 -6.41 1.51
C THR A 24 -16.28 -7.33 1.70
N ALA A 25 -16.46 -8.65 1.58
CA ALA A 25 -15.38 -9.64 1.73
C ALA A 25 -14.38 -9.63 0.57
N ASP A 26 -14.86 -9.48 -0.68
CA ASP A 26 -13.97 -9.39 -1.86
C ASP A 26 -13.13 -8.11 -1.83
N ALA A 27 -13.74 -6.99 -1.43
CA ALA A 27 -13.08 -5.69 -1.32
C ALA A 27 -11.95 -5.70 -0.27
N ALA A 28 -12.14 -6.38 0.87
CA ALA A 28 -11.11 -6.51 1.89
C ALA A 28 -9.90 -7.35 1.42
N SER A 29 -10.14 -8.42 0.64
CA SER A 29 -9.05 -9.22 0.06
C SER A 29 -8.27 -8.45 -1.01
N ASP A 30 -8.96 -7.62 -1.79
CA ASP A 30 -8.37 -6.74 -2.81
C ASP A 30 -7.51 -5.65 -2.15
N ASP A 31 -7.99 -5.04 -1.07
CA ASP A 31 -7.25 -4.02 -0.34
C ASP A 31 -5.98 -4.55 0.32
N HIS A 32 -6.01 -5.76 0.88
CA HIS A 32 -4.81 -6.39 1.41
C HIS A 32 -3.75 -6.62 0.32
N ALA A 33 -4.16 -7.07 -0.86
CA ALA A 33 -3.27 -7.24 -2.00
C ALA A 33 -2.70 -5.90 -2.50
N ALA A 34 -3.54 -4.86 -2.59
CA ALA A 34 -3.13 -3.53 -3.03
C ALA A 34 -2.19 -2.83 -2.05
N VAL A 35 -2.42 -2.97 -0.73
CA VAL A 35 -1.48 -2.51 0.31
C VAL A 35 -0.12 -3.18 0.13
N ARG A 36 -0.11 -4.52 -0.03
CA ARG A 36 1.13 -5.26 -0.25
C ARG A 36 1.84 -4.82 -1.53
N ALA A 37 1.09 -4.56 -2.61
CA ALA A 37 1.64 -4.09 -3.87
C ALA A 37 2.30 -2.71 -3.73
N ALA A 38 1.68 -1.77 -3.00
CA ALA A 38 2.27 -0.46 -2.74
C ALA A 38 3.59 -0.56 -1.95
N VAL A 39 3.65 -1.41 -0.93
CA VAL A 39 4.89 -1.63 -0.15
C VAL A 39 5.95 -2.35 -0.98
N LEU A 40 5.55 -3.27 -1.85
CA LEU A 40 6.46 -3.93 -2.78
C LEU A 40 7.06 -2.93 -3.77
N ASP A 41 6.27 -2.02 -4.32
CA ASP A 41 6.75 -0.96 -5.20
C ASP A 41 7.75 -0.03 -4.51
N TYR A 42 7.53 0.27 -3.24
CA TYR A 42 8.47 1.07 -2.45
C TYR A 42 9.85 0.40 -2.34
N VAL A 43 9.91 -0.88 -1.94
CA VAL A 43 11.19 -1.58 -1.77
C VAL A 43 11.86 -1.90 -3.10
N GLU A 44 11.09 -2.35 -4.11
CA GLU A 44 11.61 -2.63 -5.44
C GLU A 44 12.03 -1.37 -6.18
N GLY A 45 11.37 -0.22 -5.95
CA GLY A 45 11.81 1.06 -6.50
C GLY A 45 13.24 1.42 -6.11
N ILE A 46 13.63 1.10 -4.88
CA ILE A 46 15.00 1.32 -4.38
C ILE A 46 15.95 0.23 -4.90
N TYR A 47 15.53 -1.04 -4.89
CA TYR A 47 16.37 -2.16 -5.31
C TYR A 47 16.66 -2.15 -6.82
N GLU A 48 15.65 -1.85 -7.62
CA GLU A 48 15.70 -1.88 -9.08
C GLU A 48 16.05 -0.51 -9.69
N VAL A 49 16.35 0.49 -8.87
CA VAL A 49 16.69 1.86 -9.31
C VAL A 49 15.59 2.45 -10.19
N THR A 50 14.34 2.30 -9.76
CA THR A 50 13.14 2.70 -10.53
C THR A 50 12.34 3.76 -9.73
N PRO A 51 12.73 5.05 -9.79
CA PRO A 51 12.13 6.12 -8.99
C PRO A 51 10.62 6.28 -9.22
N GLU A 52 10.09 5.93 -10.39
CA GLU A 52 8.67 5.99 -10.73
C GLU A 52 7.83 5.05 -9.86
N ARG A 53 8.44 3.97 -9.32
CA ARG A 53 7.77 3.10 -8.35
C ARG A 53 7.55 3.79 -7.02
N ILE A 54 8.46 4.68 -6.60
CA ILE A 54 8.28 5.50 -5.39
C ILE A 54 7.15 6.50 -5.61
N GLU A 55 7.12 7.18 -6.76
CA GLU A 55 6.09 8.18 -7.06
C GLU A 55 4.66 7.62 -7.00
N ARG A 56 4.46 6.38 -7.47
CA ARG A 56 3.12 5.74 -7.42
C ARG A 56 2.76 5.12 -6.07
N SER A 57 3.74 4.77 -5.24
CA SER A 57 3.51 4.06 -3.97
C SER A 57 3.58 4.95 -2.74
N VAL A 58 4.17 6.14 -2.84
CA VAL A 58 4.44 7.03 -1.71
C VAL A 58 3.71 8.35 -1.87
N HIS A 59 2.97 8.75 -0.83
CA HIS A 59 2.22 9.99 -0.81
C HIS A 59 3.17 11.21 -0.88
N PRO A 60 2.87 12.26 -1.67
CA PRO A 60 3.74 13.44 -1.82
C PRO A 60 4.11 14.11 -0.50
N GLU A 61 3.20 14.09 0.48
CA GLU A 61 3.44 14.68 1.80
C GLU A 61 4.15 13.75 2.81
N LEU A 62 4.75 12.64 2.39
CA LEU A 62 5.42 11.63 3.24
C LEU A 62 6.08 12.21 4.50
N ALA A 63 5.75 11.62 5.66
CA ALA A 63 6.54 11.80 6.87
C ALA A 63 7.42 10.56 7.09
N LYS A 64 8.72 10.68 6.76
CA LYS A 64 9.70 9.60 6.97
C LYS A 64 10.83 10.07 7.89
N VAL A 65 11.12 9.26 8.89
CA VAL A 65 12.25 9.43 9.81
C VAL A 65 12.78 8.06 10.21
N GLY A 66 14.06 7.97 10.51
CA GLY A 66 14.58 6.74 11.07
C GLY A 66 16.01 6.86 11.54
N TRP A 67 16.55 5.72 11.97
CA TRP A 67 17.86 5.65 12.63
C TRP A 67 18.76 4.63 11.95
N GLY A 68 19.81 5.14 11.30
CA GLY A 68 20.88 4.31 10.75
C GLY A 68 22.04 4.21 11.73
N ARG A 69 22.60 3.00 11.87
CA ARG A 69 23.79 2.77 12.71
C ARG A 69 25.07 3.06 11.94
N ASP A 70 25.95 3.89 12.49
CA ASP A 70 27.27 4.18 11.93
C ASP A 70 28.33 3.12 12.29
N ALA A 71 29.57 3.32 11.82
CA ALA A 71 30.68 2.39 12.04
C ALA A 71 31.10 2.33 13.52
N GLU A 72 30.92 3.43 14.25
CA GLU A 72 31.16 3.55 15.69
C GLU A 72 30.03 2.92 16.53
N GLY A 73 28.91 2.60 15.88
CA GLY A 73 27.78 1.92 16.47
C GLY A 73 26.69 2.83 17.02
N ASN A 74 26.75 4.13 16.77
CA ASN A 74 25.75 5.10 17.17
C ASN A 74 24.60 5.14 16.15
N TYR A 75 23.40 5.42 16.65
CA TYR A 75 22.23 5.64 15.81
C TYR A 75 22.08 7.12 15.47
N ASN A 76 22.03 7.42 14.18
CA ASN A 76 21.88 8.78 13.66
C ASN A 76 20.50 8.94 13.03
N GLU A 77 19.78 9.99 13.44
CA GLU A 77 18.47 10.32 12.90
C GLU A 77 18.58 10.80 11.45
N SER A 78 17.68 10.33 10.59
CA SER A 78 17.65 10.65 9.17
C SER A 78 16.20 10.90 8.72
N PRO A 79 15.73 12.16 8.77
CA PRO A 79 14.46 12.55 8.17
C PRO A 79 14.57 12.60 6.64
N MET A 80 13.49 12.26 5.95
CA MET A 80 13.46 12.20 4.49
C MET A 80 12.09 12.60 3.94
N THR A 81 12.07 13.48 2.94
CA THR A 81 10.87 13.85 2.18
C THR A 81 10.60 12.84 1.07
N GLN A 82 9.40 12.88 0.47
CA GLN A 82 9.09 12.04 -0.69
C GLN A 82 10.04 12.30 -1.86
N GLN A 83 10.36 13.56 -2.18
CA GLN A 83 11.28 13.87 -3.28
C GLN A 83 12.68 13.33 -3.01
N GLN A 84 13.20 13.48 -1.78
CA GLN A 84 14.50 12.90 -1.42
C GLN A 84 14.50 11.38 -1.55
N LEU A 85 13.39 10.72 -1.24
CA LEU A 85 13.24 9.27 -1.43
C LEU A 85 13.20 8.87 -2.92
N VAL A 86 12.56 9.67 -3.78
CA VAL A 86 12.59 9.48 -5.24
C VAL A 86 14.04 9.58 -5.75
N ASP A 87 14.75 10.63 -5.35
CA ASP A 87 16.16 10.84 -5.73
C ASP A 87 17.07 9.70 -5.21
N LEU A 88 16.81 9.24 -3.99
CA LEU A 88 17.47 8.09 -3.38
C LEU A 88 17.22 6.83 -4.22
N ALA A 89 15.97 6.51 -4.55
CA ALA A 89 15.64 5.34 -5.36
C ALA A 89 16.34 5.37 -6.73
N GLY A 90 16.46 6.56 -7.33
CA GLY A 90 17.19 6.76 -8.58
C GLY A 90 18.72 6.58 -8.48
N SER A 91 19.30 6.32 -7.30
CA SER A 91 20.76 6.24 -7.14
C SER A 91 21.28 5.19 -6.16
N TYR A 92 20.47 4.76 -5.19
CA TYR A 92 20.92 4.00 -4.04
C TYR A 92 21.49 2.62 -4.38
N ASN A 93 20.96 1.94 -5.41
CA ASN A 93 21.49 0.65 -5.83
C ASN A 93 22.21 0.66 -7.19
N LYS A 94 22.60 1.84 -7.71
CA LYS A 94 23.26 1.95 -9.03
C LYS A 94 24.52 1.10 -9.16
N ASP A 95 25.28 0.97 -8.07
CA ASP A 95 26.54 0.21 -8.05
C ASP A 95 26.35 -1.27 -7.67
N GLY A 96 25.10 -1.75 -7.55
CA GLY A 96 24.79 -3.13 -7.17
C GLY A 96 25.14 -3.48 -5.72
N ARG A 97 25.03 -2.51 -4.80
CA ARG A 97 25.38 -2.69 -3.38
C ARG A 97 24.37 -3.56 -2.62
N ILE A 98 23.14 -3.67 -3.11
CA ILE A 98 22.10 -4.53 -2.54
C ILE A 98 22.20 -5.92 -3.19
N PRO A 99 22.38 -7.00 -2.40
CA PRO A 99 22.36 -8.36 -2.91
C PRO A 99 21.04 -8.71 -3.62
N ALA A 100 21.10 -9.59 -4.63
CA ALA A 100 19.91 -10.02 -5.38
C ALA A 100 18.90 -10.80 -4.52
N ASP A 101 19.37 -11.42 -3.44
CA ASP A 101 18.60 -12.16 -2.45
C ASP A 101 18.28 -11.33 -1.20
N ALA A 102 18.47 -10.01 -1.26
CA ALA A 102 18.14 -9.12 -0.15
C ALA A 102 16.66 -9.26 0.26
N PRO A 103 16.36 -9.16 1.57
CA PRO A 103 15.01 -9.36 2.07
C PRO A 103 14.06 -8.29 1.52
N LYS A 104 12.80 -8.69 1.32
CA LYS A 104 11.67 -7.80 1.00
C LYS A 104 10.39 -8.39 1.59
N GLU A 105 10.48 -8.75 2.87
CA GLU A 105 9.40 -9.43 3.59
C GLU A 105 8.37 -8.40 4.07
N ILE A 106 7.11 -8.63 3.75
CA ILE A 106 6.02 -7.69 4.03
C ILE A 106 5.03 -8.38 4.97
N GLU A 107 4.88 -7.83 6.16
CA GLU A 107 3.89 -8.23 7.16
C GLU A 107 2.83 -7.13 7.27
N VAL A 108 1.63 -7.41 6.77
CA VAL A 108 0.49 -6.49 6.90
C VAL A 108 -0.18 -6.78 8.26
N TYR A 109 -0.27 -5.76 9.11
CA TYR A 109 -0.85 -5.89 10.45
C TYR A 109 -2.34 -5.65 10.48
N ASP A 110 -2.81 -4.62 9.78
CA ASP A 110 -4.22 -4.28 9.72
C ASP A 110 -4.54 -3.52 8.44
N VAL A 111 -5.77 -3.71 7.94
CA VAL A 111 -6.31 -3.01 6.76
C VAL A 111 -7.76 -2.63 7.06
N LEU A 112 -8.01 -1.33 7.08
CA LEU A 112 -9.34 -0.72 7.16
C LEU A 112 -9.69 -0.08 5.81
N ASP A 113 -10.89 0.47 5.67
CA ASP A 113 -11.37 1.08 4.41
C ASP A 113 -10.48 2.22 3.86
N LYS A 114 -9.70 2.87 4.72
CA LYS A 114 -8.91 4.07 4.39
C LYS A 114 -7.46 4.04 4.88
N THR A 115 -7.10 3.10 5.73
CA THR A 115 -5.79 3.06 6.40
C THR A 115 -5.28 1.64 6.51
N ALA A 116 -3.96 1.46 6.45
CA ALA A 116 -3.32 0.17 6.72
C ALA A 116 -2.01 0.37 7.49
N SER A 117 -1.60 -0.67 8.21
CA SER A 117 -0.33 -0.72 8.94
C SER A 117 0.48 -1.92 8.50
N VAL A 118 1.78 -1.71 8.23
CA VAL A 118 2.67 -2.72 7.64
C VAL A 118 4.06 -2.66 8.28
N LYS A 119 4.70 -3.82 8.47
CA LYS A 119 6.15 -3.92 8.67
C LYS A 119 6.80 -4.44 7.38
N LEU A 120 7.86 -3.78 6.94
CA LEU A 120 8.74 -4.25 5.88
C LEU A 120 10.11 -4.59 6.48
N THR A 121 10.61 -5.79 6.19
CA THR A 121 12.01 -6.16 6.38
C THR A 121 12.75 -6.02 5.05
N ALA A 122 13.74 -5.13 5.00
CA ALA A 122 14.53 -4.81 3.82
C ALA A 122 16.04 -4.88 4.09
N ALA A 123 16.85 -4.68 3.05
CA ALA A 123 18.31 -4.78 3.09
C ALA A 123 18.91 -3.82 4.12
N TRP A 124 18.33 -2.61 4.23
CA TRP A 124 18.80 -1.59 5.14
C TRP A 124 18.33 -1.80 6.58
N GLY A 125 17.22 -2.52 6.82
CA GLY A 125 16.61 -2.63 8.14
C GLY A 125 15.11 -2.91 8.12
N ILE A 126 14.43 -2.37 9.13
CA ILE A 126 12.98 -2.50 9.33
C ILE A 126 12.31 -1.14 9.12
N ASP A 127 11.24 -1.14 8.33
CA ASP A 127 10.34 0.00 8.16
C ASP A 127 8.97 -0.37 8.74
N TYR A 128 8.45 0.44 9.66
CA TYR A 128 7.04 0.43 10.04
C TYR A 128 6.32 1.53 9.27
N MET A 129 5.29 1.13 8.53
CA MET A 129 4.62 1.98 7.55
C MET A 129 3.15 2.12 7.86
N HIS A 130 2.64 3.32 7.62
CA HIS A 130 1.20 3.58 7.57
C HIS A 130 0.82 4.01 6.16
N LEU A 131 -0.20 3.37 5.60
CA LEU A 131 -0.73 3.68 4.28
C LEU A 131 -2.11 4.32 4.38
N VAL A 132 -2.45 5.13 3.38
CA VAL A 132 -3.76 5.75 3.19
C VAL A 132 -4.34 5.37 1.83
N LYS A 133 -5.67 5.21 1.74
CA LYS A 133 -6.38 4.97 0.48
C LYS A 133 -7.03 6.26 -0.04
N LEU A 134 -6.49 6.82 -1.12
CA LEU A 134 -6.98 8.02 -1.79
C LEU A 134 -7.41 7.69 -3.21
N ASP A 135 -8.64 8.03 -3.57
CA ASP A 135 -9.22 7.77 -4.90
C ASP A 135 -9.04 6.32 -5.38
N GLY A 136 -9.21 5.37 -4.45
CA GLY A 136 -9.07 3.94 -4.73
C GLY A 136 -7.64 3.41 -4.73
N ARG A 137 -6.63 4.26 -4.52
CA ARG A 137 -5.20 3.87 -4.53
C ARG A 137 -4.59 3.91 -3.14
N TRP A 138 -3.84 2.88 -2.79
CA TRP A 138 -3.07 2.80 -1.56
C TRP A 138 -1.71 3.45 -1.72
N MET A 139 -1.37 4.36 -0.81
CA MET A 139 -0.08 5.06 -0.80
C MET A 139 0.48 5.14 0.62
N ILE A 140 1.80 5.00 0.76
CA ILE A 140 2.52 5.12 2.03
C ILE A 140 2.55 6.60 2.44
N ARG A 141 2.02 6.89 3.63
CA ARG A 141 1.93 8.25 4.19
C ARG A 141 2.99 8.53 5.25
N ASN A 142 3.33 7.51 6.05
CA ASN A 142 4.29 7.59 7.14
C ASN A 142 5.23 6.40 7.10
N VAL A 143 6.52 6.62 7.41
CA VAL A 143 7.52 5.58 7.61
C VAL A 143 8.39 5.93 8.81
N ILE A 144 8.46 5.02 9.78
CA ILE A 144 9.50 5.04 10.82
C ILE A 144 10.42 3.84 10.61
N TRP A 145 11.73 4.08 10.51
CA TRP A 145 12.67 3.01 10.15
C TRP A 145 13.88 2.94 11.09
N GLN A 146 14.49 1.76 11.15
CA GLN A 146 15.76 1.56 11.84
C GLN A 146 16.61 0.56 11.07
N SER A 147 17.93 0.77 11.03
CA SER A 147 18.83 -0.27 10.54
C SER A 147 18.74 -1.54 11.39
N HIS A 148 19.11 -2.68 10.80
CA HIS A 148 19.20 -3.93 11.56
C HIS A 148 20.02 -3.74 12.85
N PRO A 149 19.55 -4.29 13.99
CA PRO A 149 20.34 -4.25 15.21
C PRO A 149 21.65 -5.03 15.00
N PRO A 150 22.68 -4.78 15.83
CA PRO A 150 23.86 -5.64 15.83
C PRO A 150 23.44 -7.10 16.04
N GLN A 151 24.07 -8.02 15.31
CA GLN A 151 23.93 -9.45 15.58
C GLN A 151 24.52 -9.71 16.97
N GLU A 152 23.75 -10.36 17.84
CA GLU A 152 24.21 -10.79 19.17
C GLU A 152 25.27 -11.89 19.07
#